data_AF-A0AAX4K8B1-F1
#
_entry.id   AF-A0AAX4K8B1-F1
#
_cell.length_a   1.000
_cell.length_b   1.000
_cell.length_c   1.000
_cell.angle_alpha   90.00
_cell.angle_beta   90.00
_cell.angle_gamma   90.00
#
_symmetry.space_group_name_H-M   'P 1'
#
loop_
_entity.id
_entity.type
_entity.pdbx_description
1 polymer ?
#
loop_
_entity_poly.entity_id
_entity_poly.type
_entity_poly.pdbx_seq_one_letter_code
_entity_poly.pdbx_strand_id
1 'polypeptide(L)'
;MHAPLGNPNRQLACAELIEALEECHAKGMMARLTGACNAQKSALSMCLRKERKDREARNHESAKLRTIKKKQVWEELEKEKAQEGL
;
A
#
# COMPACT_ATOMS: atom_id res chain seq x y z
N MET A 1 -18.38 1.37 -5.83
CA MET A 1 -17.59 0.73 -4.76
C MET A 1 -16.14 0.70 -5.18
N HIS A 2 -15.23 1.27 -4.38
CA HIS A 2 -13.84 1.50 -4.77
C HIS A 2 -12.97 0.31 -4.34
N ALA A 3 -12.48 -0.49 -5.30
CA ALA A 3 -11.52 -1.58 -5.04
C ALA A 3 -10.29 -1.19 -4.17
N PRO A 4 -9.77 0.07 -4.20
CA PRO A 4 -8.73 0.52 -3.28
C PRO A 4 -9.08 0.46 -1.78
N LEU A 5 -10.37 0.50 -1.44
CA LEU A 5 -10.88 0.56 -0.06
C LEU A 5 -11.06 -0.81 0.60
N GLY A 6 -10.77 -1.93 -0.06
CA GLY A 6 -10.90 -3.27 0.54
C GLY A 6 -9.90 -3.59 1.66
N ASN A 7 -9.14 -2.62 2.17
CA ASN A 7 -8.15 -2.81 3.23
C ASN A 7 -8.41 -1.81 4.38
N PRO A 8 -8.77 -2.27 5.59
CA PRO A 8 -9.14 -1.40 6.71
C PRO A 8 -8.05 -0.39 7.10
N ASN A 9 -6.77 -0.77 7.03
CA ASN A 9 -5.66 0.12 7.39
C ASN A 9 -5.55 1.32 6.44
N ARG A 10 -5.93 1.16 5.16
CA ARG A 10 -5.95 2.25 4.18
C ARG A 10 -7.13 3.19 4.40
N GLN A 11 -8.23 2.66 4.94
CA GLN A 11 -9.39 3.46 5.31
C GLN A 11 -9.04 4.36 6.49
N LEU A 12 -8.30 3.85 7.49
CA LEU A 12 -7.89 4.64 8.65
C LEU A 12 -6.97 5.81 8.29
N ALA A 13 -5.94 5.59 7.47
CA ALA A 13 -4.97 6.64 7.10
C ALA A 13 -5.57 7.77 6.24
N CYS A 14 -6.63 7.48 5.50
CA CYS A 14 -7.32 8.45 4.64
C CYS A 14 -8.76 8.72 5.09
N ALA A 15 -9.10 8.44 6.36
CA ALA A 15 -10.48 8.41 6.86
C ALA A 15 -11.20 9.75 6.64
N GLU A 16 -10.56 10.86 6.99
CA GLU A 16 -11.13 12.21 6.82
C GLU A 16 -11.44 12.55 5.35
N LEU A 17 -10.63 12.05 4.41
CA LEU A 17 -10.85 12.26 2.97
C LEU A 17 -11.94 11.35 2.40
N ILE A 18 -12.13 10.17 3.01
CA ILE A 18 -13.25 9.28 2.70
C ILE A 18 -14.54 9.93 3.17
N GLU A 19 -14.58 10.38 4.43
CA GLU A 19 -15.71 11.08 5.03
C GLU A 19 -16.09 12.32 4.22
N ALA A 20 -15.13 13.19 3.88
CA ALA A 20 -15.39 14.36 3.06
C ALA A 20 -15.99 14.03 1.67
N LEU A 21 -15.57 12.91 1.07
CA LEU A 21 -16.13 12.45 -0.20
C LEU A 21 -17.53 11.86 -0.03
N GLU A 22 -17.77 11.13 1.07
CA GLU A 22 -19.09 10.58 1.42
C GLU A 22 -20.09 11.69 1.74
N GLU A 23 -19.71 12.70 2.51
CA GLU A 23 -20.50 13.90 2.75
C GLU A 23 -20.85 14.62 1.43
N CYS A 24 -19.90 14.70 0.50
CA CYS A 24 -20.18 15.30 -0.81
C CYS A 24 -21.19 14.46 -1.61
N HIS A 25 -21.05 13.13 -1.59
CA HIS A 25 -22.01 12.24 -2.24
C HIS A 25 -23.39 12.25 -1.57
N ALA A 26 -23.47 12.50 -0.26
CA ALA A 26 -24.72 12.63 0.48
C ALA A 26 -25.57 13.83 0.04
N LYS A 27 -24.97 14.82 -0.65
CA LYS A 27 -25.68 15.97 -1.27
C LYS A 27 -26.55 15.58 -2.46
N GLY A 28 -26.43 14.34 -2.94
CA GLY A 28 -27.31 13.77 -3.96
C GLY A 28 -26.60 13.37 -5.26
N MET A 29 -27.32 12.60 -6.08
CA MET A 29 -26.78 11.99 -7.30
C MET A 29 -26.26 13.04 -8.30
N MET A 30 -26.91 14.19 -8.41
CA MET A 30 -26.49 15.25 -9.34
C MET A 30 -25.09 15.78 -9.00
N ALA A 31 -24.78 16.04 -7.73
CA ALA A 31 -23.44 16.49 -7.31
C ALA A 31 -22.34 15.47 -7.66
N ARG A 32 -22.68 14.17 -7.61
CA ARG A 32 -21.78 13.09 -7.98
C ARG A 32 -21.53 13.00 -9.49
N LEU A 33 -22.55 13.26 -10.30
CA LEU A 33 -22.48 13.13 -11.76
C LEU A 33 -21.90 14.38 -12.46
N THR A 34 -22.17 15.57 -11.92
CA THR A 34 -21.70 16.84 -12.50
C THR A 34 -20.23 17.16 -12.16
N GLY A 35 -19.59 16.35 -11.31
CA GLY A 35 -18.21 16.55 -10.91
C GLY A 35 -18.00 17.52 -9.74
N ALA A 36 -19.07 17.93 -9.05
CA ALA A 36 -18.97 18.81 -7.88
C ALA A 36 -18.10 18.22 -6.74
N CYS A 37 -17.97 16.89 -6.69
CA CYS A 37 -17.15 16.18 -5.70
C CYS A 37 -15.71 15.87 -6.17
N ASN A 38 -15.25 16.44 -7.29
CA ASN A 38 -13.95 16.09 -7.87
C ASN A 38 -12.75 16.51 -7.00
N ALA A 39 -12.87 17.60 -6.24
CA ALA A 39 -11.80 18.05 -5.34
C ALA A 39 -11.53 17.03 -4.23
N GLN A 40 -12.58 16.60 -3.53
CA GLN A 40 -12.54 15.58 -2.47
C GLN A 40 -12.03 14.25 -3.04
N LYS A 41 -12.53 13.86 -4.21
CA LYS A 41 -12.09 12.64 -4.91
C LYS A 41 -10.60 12.69 -5.27
N SER A 42 -10.11 13.83 -5.74
CA SER A 42 -8.70 14.02 -6.08
C SER A 42 -7.81 13.91 -4.84
N ALA A 43 -8.19 14.58 -3.75
CA ALA A 43 -7.49 14.52 -2.48
C ALA A 43 -7.40 13.08 -1.94
N LEU A 44 -8.53 12.37 -1.92
CA LEU A 44 -8.56 10.96 -1.52
C LEU A 44 -7.67 10.09 -2.41
N SER A 45 -7.69 10.32 -3.72
CA SER A 45 -6.85 9.58 -4.69
C SER A 45 -5.36 9.80 -4.44
N MET A 46 -4.95 11.02 -4.08
CA MET A 46 -3.56 11.32 -3.71
C MET A 46 -3.15 10.62 -2.43
N CYS A 47 -4.00 10.62 -1.40
CA CYS A 47 -3.74 9.91 -0.14
C CYS A 47 -3.54 8.40 -0.38
N LEU A 48 -4.48 7.76 -1.08
CA LEU A 48 -4.39 6.32 -1.39
C LEU A 48 -3.18 5.97 -2.26
N ARG A 49 -2.76 6.88 -3.16
CA ARG A 49 -1.55 6.72 -3.97
C ARG A 49 -0.29 6.79 -3.11
N LYS A 50 -0.24 7.69 -2.12
CA LYS A 50 0.86 7.77 -1.16
C LYS A 50 0.98 6.48 -0.35
N GLU A 51 -0.12 6.02 0.25
CA GLU A 51 -0.16 4.75 1.00
C GLU A 51 0.29 3.54 0.17
N ARG A 52 -0.07 3.53 -1.12
CA ARG A 52 0.40 2.50 -2.06
C ARG A 52 1.92 2.53 -2.20
N LYS A 53 2.51 3.70 -2.42
CA LYS A 53 3.97 3.87 -2.58
C LYS A 53 4.72 3.51 -1.30
N ASP A 54 4.22 3.93 -0.14
CA ASP A 54 4.87 3.65 1.15
C ASP A 54 4.89 2.15 1.45
N ARG A 55 3.81 1.43 1.10
CA ARG A 55 3.78 -0.03 1.17
C ARG A 55 4.74 -0.67 0.17
N GLU A 56 4.80 -0.19 -1.06
CA GLU A 56 5.73 -0.70 -2.07
C GLU A 56 7.18 -0.54 -1.61
N ALA A 57 7.53 0.60 -1.01
CA ALA A 57 8.85 0.83 -0.42
C ALA A 57 9.14 -0.17 0.72
N ARG A 58 8.23 -0.35 1.68
CA ARG A 58 8.39 -1.34 2.76
C ARG A 58 8.54 -2.77 2.22
N ASN A 59 7.75 -3.14 1.22
CA ASN A 59 7.81 -4.46 0.61
C ASN A 59 9.14 -4.67 -0.13
N HIS A 60 9.63 -3.64 -0.80
CA HIS A 60 10.91 -3.66 -1.51
C HIS A 60 12.08 -3.82 -0.53
N GLU A 61 12.13 -3.05 0.55
CA GLU A 61 13.17 -3.21 1.57
C GLU A 61 13.10 -4.58 2.25
N SER A 62 11.90 -5.04 2.59
CA SER A 62 11.70 -6.41 3.12
C SER A 62 12.16 -7.48 2.12
N ALA A 63 11.94 -7.28 0.82
CA ALA A 63 12.41 -8.21 -0.22
C ALA A 63 13.93 -8.24 -0.31
N LYS A 64 14.60 -7.07 -0.26
CA LYS A 64 16.07 -7.00 -0.21
C LYS A 64 16.64 -7.76 0.99
N LEU A 65 16.10 -7.52 2.19
CA LEU A 65 16.55 -8.20 3.40
C LEU A 65 16.36 -9.71 3.31
N ARG A 66 15.22 -10.18 2.77
CA ARG A 66 15.01 -11.61 2.50
C ARG A 66 16.03 -12.18 1.52
N THR A 67 16.37 -11.45 0.47
CA THR A 67 17.39 -11.87 -0.50
C THR A 67 18.78 -11.97 0.13
N ILE A 68 19.18 -10.99 0.94
CA ILE A 68 20.46 -11.00 1.66
C ILE A 68 20.51 -12.20 2.61
N LYS A 69 19.49 -12.38 3.45
CA LYS A 69 19.42 -13.50 4.39
C LYS A 69 19.48 -14.86 3.68
N LYS A 70 18.77 -15.00 2.57
CA LYS A 70 18.86 -16.22 1.75
C LYS A 70 20.29 -16.48 1.30
N LYS A 71 20.97 -15.48 0.73
CA LYS A 71 22.37 -15.63 0.27
C LYS A 71 23.29 -16.04 1.41
N GLN A 72 23.19 -15.40 2.58
CA GLN A 72 23.99 -15.75 3.76
C GLN A 72 23.79 -17.21 4.18
N VAL A 73 22.54 -17.67 4.28
CA VAL A 73 22.23 -19.07 4.63
C VAL A 73 22.80 -20.04 3.59
N TRP A 74 22.68 -19.73 2.29
CA TRP A 74 23.26 -20.58 1.25
C TRP A 74 24.80 -20.63 1.34
N GLU A 75 25.45 -19.50 1.57
CA GLU A 75 26.92 -19.44 1.73
C GLU A 75 27.40 -20.20 2.97
N GLU A 76 26.66 -20.13 4.08
CA GLU A 76 26.94 -20.90 5.30
C GLU A 76 26.83 -22.41 5.04
N LEU A 77 25.73 -22.86 4.41
CA LEU A 77 25.53 -24.28 4.08
C LEU A 77 26.62 -24.81 3.13
N GLU A 78 27.07 -24.02 2.15
CA GLU A 78 28.15 -24.43 1.25
C GLU A 78 29.50 -24.52 1.98
N LYS A 79 29.76 -23.65 2.96
CA LYS A 79 30.96 -23.75 3.82
C LYS A 79 30.91 -24.97 4.72
N GLU A 80 29.77 -25.26 5.35
CA GLU A 80 29.57 -26.45 6.20
C GLU A 80 29.82 -27.72 5.39
N LYS A 81 29.21 -27.86 4.21
CA LYS A 81 29.44 -29.01 3.32
C LYS A 81 30.91 -29.15 2.90
N ALA A 82 31.60 -28.05 2.64
CA ALA A 82 33.01 -28.08 2.28
C ALA A 82 33.91 -28.51 3.46
N GLN A 83 33.50 -28.22 4.70
CA GLN A 83 34.21 -28.64 5.91
C GLN A 83 33.92 -30.10 6.29
N GLU A 84 32.70 -30.59 6.07
CA GLU A 84 32.32 -32.00 6.31
C GLU A 84 32.86 -32.97 5.24
N GLY A 85 33.21 -32.46 4.06
CA GLY A 85 33.81 -33.22 2.95
C GLY A 85 35.34 -33.38 3.00
N LEU A 86 35.99 -32.89 4.07
CA LEU A 86 37.42 -33.03 4.39
C LEU A 86 37.60 -33.98 5.58
#